data_AF-A0A4S3FSZ7-F1
#
_entry.id   AF-A0A4S3FSZ7-F1
#
_cell.length_a   1.000
_cell.length_b   1.000
_cell.length_c   1.000
_cell.angle_alpha   90.00
_cell.angle_beta   90.00
_cell.angle_gamma   90.00
#
_symmetry.space_group_name_H-M   'P 1'
#
loop_
_entity.id
_entity.type
_entity.pdbx_description
1 polymer ?
#
loop_
_entity_poly.entity_id
_entity_poly.type
_entity_poly.pdbx_seq_one_letter_code
_entity_poly.pdbx_strand_id
1 'polypeptide(L)'
;MHRIFQLSTITTLLAASAFAIAQPTGYTDPSNKPAAAAGYTGPTSVPLVTAKDLLDKGKDDQVARLQGKLLSHKGGEDYEFADASGKITVEIDAKYFPAGVSIDQNTVVELTGEFDKETFGESSFDVKQLKVVGK
;
A
#
# COMPACT_ATOMS: atom_id res chain seq x y z
N MET A 1 -18.50 22.88 -73.45
CA MET A 1 -18.73 21.77 -74.39
C MET A 1 -18.95 20.51 -73.58
N HIS A 2 -19.98 19.74 -73.94
CA HIS A 2 -20.32 18.38 -73.51
C HIS A 2 -20.90 18.13 -72.09
N ARG A 3 -22.06 17.46 -72.12
CA ARG A 3 -22.96 16.99 -71.06
C ARG A 3 -22.55 15.59 -70.58
N ILE A 4 -23.21 15.08 -69.53
CA ILE A 4 -23.74 13.71 -69.29
C ILE A 4 -23.84 13.53 -67.75
N PHE A 5 -24.99 13.77 -67.10
CA PHE A 5 -26.12 12.85 -66.85
C PHE A 5 -25.74 11.43 -66.39
N GLN A 6 -25.82 11.17 -65.07
CA GLN A 6 -26.28 9.88 -64.55
C GLN A 6 -27.17 10.07 -63.32
N LEU A 7 -28.45 9.71 -63.51
CA LEU A 7 -29.46 9.45 -62.47
C LEU A 7 -29.11 8.15 -61.75
N SER A 8 -29.31 8.09 -60.43
CA SER A 8 -29.62 6.85 -59.71
C SER A 8 -30.46 7.13 -58.48
N THR A 9 -31.76 6.89 -58.65
CA THR A 9 -32.73 6.31 -57.71
C THR A 9 -32.68 6.67 -56.21
N ILE A 10 -33.68 7.46 -55.83
CA ILE A 10 -34.28 7.55 -54.49
C ILE A 10 -34.89 6.19 -54.12
N THR A 11 -34.63 5.69 -52.91
CA THR A 11 -35.51 4.72 -52.25
C THR A 11 -35.70 5.12 -50.79
N THR A 12 -36.97 5.13 -50.42
CA THR A 12 -37.61 5.71 -49.24
C THR A 12 -37.41 4.92 -47.95
N LEU A 13 -37.13 5.69 -46.89
CA LEU A 13 -37.79 5.70 -45.58
C LEU A 13 -38.21 4.36 -44.93
N LEU A 14 -37.62 4.06 -43.77
CA LEU A 14 -38.36 3.50 -42.64
C LEU A 14 -37.82 4.11 -41.33
N ALA A 15 -38.68 4.87 -40.65
CA ALA A 15 -38.46 5.30 -39.28
C ALA A 15 -38.78 4.12 -38.35
N ALA A 16 -37.88 3.83 -37.41
CA ALA A 16 -38.21 3.06 -36.21
C ALA A 16 -37.54 3.72 -35.01
N SER A 17 -38.39 3.94 -34.02
CA SER A 17 -38.26 4.74 -32.81
C SER A 17 -37.18 4.27 -31.82
N ALA A 18 -36.73 5.25 -31.04
CA ALA A 18 -35.85 5.15 -29.89
C ALA A 18 -36.29 4.11 -28.85
N PHE A 19 -35.32 3.43 -28.24
CA PHE A 19 -35.20 3.25 -26.78
C PHE A 19 -33.72 3.06 -26.45
N ALA A 20 -33.09 4.10 -25.89
CA ALA A 20 -31.85 3.94 -25.15
C ALA A 20 -32.19 3.26 -23.82
N ILE A 21 -31.89 1.97 -23.68
CA ILE A 21 -31.93 1.32 -22.39
C ILE A 21 -30.71 1.79 -21.58
N ALA A 22 -30.93 2.80 -20.74
CA ALA A 22 -30.03 3.13 -19.66
C ALA A 22 -29.93 1.89 -18.75
N GLN A 23 -28.80 1.19 -18.79
CA GLN A 23 -28.46 0.20 -17.77
C GLN A 23 -28.25 0.99 -16.47
N PRO A 24 -29.00 0.72 -15.38
CA PRO A 24 -28.68 1.31 -14.10
C PRO A 24 -27.33 0.75 -13.66
N THR A 25 -26.28 1.55 -13.79
CA THR A 25 -24.98 1.33 -13.12
C THR A 25 -25.20 1.57 -11.62
N GLY A 26 -25.78 0.57 -10.96
CA GLY A 26 -26.26 0.71 -9.58
C GLY A 26 -26.13 -0.56 -8.74
N TYR A 27 -25.33 -1.53 -9.16
CA TYR A 27 -24.88 -2.59 -8.25
C TYR A 27 -23.59 -2.13 -7.56
N THR A 28 -23.75 -1.38 -6.47
CA THR A 28 -22.68 -1.18 -5.49
C THR A 28 -22.72 -2.38 -4.55
N ASP A 29 -21.80 -3.33 -4.73
CA ASP A 29 -21.64 -4.44 -3.79
C ASP A 29 -21.20 -3.87 -2.43
N PRO A 30 -21.99 -4.02 -1.35
CA PRO A 30 -21.61 -3.51 -0.03
C PRO A 30 -20.53 -4.38 0.65
N SER A 31 -20.05 -5.44 0.00
CA SER A 31 -19.26 -6.49 0.66
C SER A 31 -17.76 -6.37 0.43
N ASN A 32 -17.27 -5.35 -0.27
CA ASN A 32 -15.83 -5.13 -0.47
C ASN A 32 -15.15 -4.52 0.76
N LYS A 33 -15.48 -5.03 1.96
CA LYS A 33 -14.75 -4.71 3.19
C LYS A 33 -13.40 -5.45 3.07
N PRO A 34 -12.26 -4.73 3.15
CA PRO A 34 -10.96 -5.40 3.10
C PRO A 34 -10.94 -6.50 4.15
N ALA A 35 -10.60 -7.71 3.73
CA ALA A 35 -10.42 -8.83 4.65
C ALA A 35 -9.41 -8.40 5.71
N ALA A 36 -9.82 -8.39 6.97
CA ALA A 36 -8.90 -8.12 8.07
C ALA A 36 -7.78 -9.17 7.98
N ALA A 37 -6.53 -8.71 7.88
CA ALA A 37 -5.38 -9.59 7.80
C ALA A 37 -5.43 -10.59 8.98
N ALA A 38 -5.58 -11.86 8.67
CA ALA A 38 -5.58 -12.92 9.66
C ALA A 38 -4.15 -13.06 10.21
N GLY A 39 -3.96 -12.64 11.47
CA GLY A 39 -2.68 -12.72 12.16
C GLY A 39 -2.89 -12.92 13.65
N TYR A 40 -1.94 -13.58 14.32
CA TYR A 40 -1.98 -13.77 15.78
C TYR A 40 -1.77 -12.41 16.48
N THR A 41 -2.78 -11.93 17.21
CA THR A 41 -2.73 -10.66 17.95
C THR A 41 -2.61 -10.86 19.46
N GLY A 42 -2.25 -12.07 19.90
CA GLY A 42 -2.02 -12.37 21.31
C GLY A 42 -0.69 -11.82 21.82
N PRO A 43 -0.35 -12.06 23.10
CA PRO A 43 0.93 -11.67 23.67
C PRO A 43 2.11 -12.22 22.86
N THR A 44 3.17 -11.42 22.75
CA THR A 44 4.42 -11.78 22.06
C THR A 44 5.61 -11.64 23.00
N SER A 45 6.58 -12.55 22.87
CA SER A 45 7.87 -12.47 23.56
C SER A 45 8.89 -11.60 22.84
N VAL A 46 8.59 -11.13 21.62
CA VAL A 46 9.49 -10.26 20.86
C VAL A 46 9.56 -8.88 21.55
N PRO A 47 10.76 -8.40 21.91
CA PRO A 47 10.91 -7.18 22.68
C PRO A 47 10.56 -5.95 21.84
N LEU A 48 9.89 -4.97 22.46
CA LEU A 48 9.76 -3.62 21.92
C LEU A 48 11.04 -2.85 22.26
N VAL A 49 11.75 -2.37 21.26
CA VAL A 49 13.01 -1.62 21.39
C VAL A 49 12.89 -0.28 20.69
N THR A 50 13.83 0.63 20.96
CA THR A 50 13.89 1.92 20.29
C THR A 50 14.79 1.86 19.06
N ALA A 51 14.51 2.67 18.04
CA ALA A 51 15.31 2.76 16.82
C ALA A 51 16.79 3.06 17.14
N LYS A 52 17.04 3.98 18.09
CA LYS A 52 18.40 4.31 18.53
C LYS A 52 19.09 3.16 19.25
N ASP A 53 18.40 2.47 20.18
CA ASP A 53 19.01 1.34 20.88
C ASP A 53 19.36 0.20 19.91
N LEU A 54 18.52 -0.01 18.88
CA LEU A 54 18.78 -1.00 17.86
C LEU A 54 20.02 -0.66 17.04
N LEU A 55 20.17 0.59 16.59
CA LEU A 55 21.37 1.05 15.89
C LEU A 55 22.64 0.97 16.75
N ASP A 56 22.57 1.39 18.02
CA ASP A 56 23.74 1.46 18.89
C ASP A 56 24.19 0.08 19.40
N LYS A 57 23.23 -0.79 19.75
CA LYS A 57 23.47 -2.02 20.53
C LYS A 57 22.93 -3.28 19.86
N GLY A 58 22.14 -3.13 18.80
CA GLY A 58 21.58 -4.24 18.05
C GLY A 58 22.68 -5.15 17.52
N LYS A 59 22.32 -6.44 17.46
CA LYS A 59 23.10 -7.48 16.81
C LYS A 59 22.48 -7.79 15.47
N ASP A 60 23.30 -8.26 14.54
CA ASP A 60 22.83 -8.84 13.29
C ASP A 60 21.81 -9.95 13.55
N ASP A 61 20.81 -10.08 12.67
CA ASP A 61 19.66 -11.01 12.78
C ASP A 61 18.81 -10.84 14.06
N GLN A 62 18.94 -9.72 14.79
CA GLN A 62 18.20 -9.54 16.03
C GLN A 62 16.72 -9.27 15.76
N VAL A 63 15.86 -10.23 16.10
CA VAL A 63 14.39 -10.05 16.04
C VAL A 63 13.92 -9.05 17.09
N ALA A 64 13.18 -8.02 16.66
CA ALA A 64 12.65 -7.00 17.55
C ALA A 64 11.29 -6.45 17.07
N ARG A 65 10.71 -5.58 17.90
CA ARG A 65 9.60 -4.72 17.53
C ARG A 65 10.00 -3.26 17.67
N LEU A 66 9.55 -2.44 16.72
CA LEU A 66 9.68 -0.98 16.73
C LEU A 66 8.28 -0.37 16.68
N GLN A 67 8.05 0.73 17.38
CA GLN A 67 6.78 1.47 17.32
C GLN A 67 7.01 2.95 17.09
N GLY A 68 6.45 3.49 16.01
CA GLY A 68 6.77 4.83 15.52
C GLY A 68 6.00 5.17 14.25
N LYS A 69 6.58 6.00 13.38
CA LYS A 69 5.92 6.49 12.14
C LYS A 69 6.84 6.32 10.94
N LEU A 70 6.26 6.05 9.78
CA LEU A 70 6.96 6.09 8.49
C LEU A 70 6.96 7.52 7.96
N LEU A 71 8.10 8.19 7.99
CA LEU A 71 8.21 9.61 7.62
C LEU A 71 8.29 9.82 6.11
N SER A 72 9.00 8.94 5.40
CA SER A 72 9.18 9.06 3.95
C SER A 72 9.51 7.71 3.30
N HIS A 73 9.24 7.60 2.00
CA HIS A 73 9.64 6.48 1.16
C HIS A 73 10.99 6.83 0.51
N LYS A 74 12.04 6.03 0.75
CA LYS A 74 13.40 6.26 0.25
C LYS A 74 13.64 5.67 -1.15
N GLY A 75 12.81 4.72 -1.57
CA GLY A 75 12.85 4.08 -2.90
C GLY A 75 12.84 2.56 -2.75
N GLY A 76 12.34 1.83 -3.76
CA GLY A 76 12.19 0.38 -3.64
C GLY A 76 11.28 0.00 -2.47
N GLU A 77 11.81 -0.77 -1.52
CA GLU A 77 11.12 -1.21 -0.30
C GLU A 77 11.59 -0.43 0.95
N ASP A 78 12.43 0.59 0.78
CA ASP A 78 13.02 1.34 1.89
C ASP A 78 12.16 2.52 2.33
N TYR A 79 12.03 2.68 3.64
CA TYR A 79 11.33 3.78 4.29
C TYR A 79 12.16 4.38 5.43
N GLU A 80 12.04 5.68 5.66
CA GLU A 80 12.54 6.32 6.86
C GLU A 80 11.52 6.13 7.99
N PHE A 81 11.88 5.33 9.00
CA PHE A 81 11.10 5.17 10.21
C PHE A 81 11.64 6.07 11.32
N ALA A 82 10.75 6.60 12.14
CA ALA A 82 11.12 7.36 13.34
C ALA A 82 10.27 7.01 14.55
N ASP A 83 10.93 6.95 15.71
CA ASP A 83 10.31 6.94 17.02
C ASP A 83 10.84 8.12 17.87
N ALA A 84 10.55 8.13 19.17
CA ALA A 84 11.01 9.21 20.06
C ALA A 84 12.54 9.23 20.28
N SER A 85 13.22 8.13 19.99
CA SER A 85 14.66 7.98 20.21
C SER A 85 15.51 8.41 19.01
N GLY A 86 14.94 8.36 17.81
CA GLY A 86 15.65 8.66 16.58
C GLY A 86 14.99 8.06 15.34
N LYS A 87 15.81 7.90 14.30
CA LYS A 87 15.39 7.39 13.00
C LYS A 87 16.22 6.18 12.59
N ILE A 88 15.64 5.31 11.78
CA ILE A 88 16.28 4.13 11.20
C ILE A 88 15.64 3.84 9.84
N THR A 89 16.39 3.22 8.92
CA THR A 89 15.83 2.71 7.67
C THR A 89 15.14 1.38 7.94
N VAL A 90 13.93 1.24 7.42
CA VAL A 90 13.17 -0.01 7.47
C VAL A 90 12.89 -0.47 6.05
N GLU A 91 13.08 -1.75 5.79
CA GLU A 91 12.71 -2.39 4.53
C GLU A 91 11.33 -3.05 4.72
N ILE A 92 10.36 -2.69 3.88
CA ILE A 92 8.97 -3.16 3.99
C ILE A 92 8.47 -3.59 2.61
N ASP A 93 8.44 -4.89 2.38
CA ASP A 93 7.76 -5.49 1.22
C ASP A 93 6.28 -5.08 1.21
N ALA A 94 5.78 -4.76 0.02
CA ALA A 94 4.38 -4.37 -0.22
C ALA A 94 3.36 -5.37 0.38
N LYS A 95 3.70 -6.65 0.48
CA LYS A 95 2.83 -7.70 1.05
C LYS A 95 2.53 -7.51 2.55
N TYR A 96 3.36 -6.76 3.28
CA TYR A 96 3.17 -6.52 4.71
C TYR A 96 2.23 -5.34 4.99
N PHE A 97 1.94 -4.50 3.99
CA PHE A 97 0.99 -3.41 4.14
C PHE A 97 -0.45 -3.93 4.23
N PRO A 98 -1.24 -3.52 5.23
CA PRO A 98 -2.62 -3.94 5.36
C PRO A 98 -3.47 -3.42 4.20
N ALA A 99 -4.20 -4.32 3.55
CA ALA A 99 -5.05 -4.01 2.41
C ALA A 99 -6.11 -2.95 2.76
N GLY A 100 -6.22 -1.91 1.92
CA GLY A 100 -7.23 -0.86 2.06
C GLY A 100 -6.98 0.12 3.21
N VAL A 101 -5.79 0.12 3.82
CA VAL A 101 -5.42 1.06 4.89
C VAL A 101 -4.35 2.02 4.37
N SER A 102 -4.66 3.33 4.43
CA SER A 102 -3.67 4.36 4.11
C SER A 102 -2.78 4.61 5.31
N ILE A 103 -1.47 4.44 5.12
CA ILE A 103 -0.45 4.77 6.12
C ILE A 103 0.28 6.03 5.64
N ASP A 104 0.20 7.10 6.42
CA ASP A 104 0.92 8.35 6.16
C ASP A 104 1.84 8.68 7.33
N GLN A 105 2.61 9.76 7.21
CA GLN A 105 3.57 10.23 8.21
C GLN A 105 2.99 10.55 9.59
N ASN A 106 1.66 10.58 9.74
CA ASN A 106 1.00 10.77 11.03
C ASN A 106 0.57 9.45 11.65
N THR A 107 0.45 8.37 10.86
CA THR A 107 0.04 7.05 11.31
C THR A 107 1.13 6.39 12.15
N VAL A 108 0.77 5.97 13.37
CA VAL A 108 1.62 5.15 14.24
C VAL A 108 1.49 3.68 13.84
N VAL A 109 2.63 3.06 13.59
CA VAL A 109 2.77 1.65 13.24
C VAL A 109 3.65 0.92 14.25
N GLU A 110 3.36 -0.36 14.46
CA GLU A 110 4.24 -1.33 15.12
C GLU A 110 4.79 -2.25 14.03
N LEU A 111 6.12 -2.29 13.93
CA LEU A 111 6.87 -3.12 12.99
C LEU A 111 7.50 -4.27 13.78
N THR A 112 7.37 -5.49 13.29
CA THR A 112 8.12 -6.66 13.78
C THR A 112 9.02 -7.15 12.67
N GLY A 113 10.28 -7.42 12.97
CA GLY A 113 11.29 -7.70 11.96
C GLY A 113 12.64 -8.07 12.56
N GLU A 114 13.63 -8.21 11.68
CA GLU A 114 15.02 -8.53 11.98
C GLU A 114 15.88 -7.28 11.77
N PHE A 115 16.94 -7.12 12.56
CA PHE A 115 17.88 -6.01 12.39
C PHE A 115 19.10 -6.49 11.63
N ASP A 116 19.31 -5.91 10.44
CA ASP A 116 20.44 -6.24 9.58
C ASP A 116 21.56 -5.24 9.85
N LYS A 117 22.57 -5.73 10.56
CA LYS A 117 23.67 -4.89 11.03
C LYS A 117 24.79 -4.89 10.01
N GLU A 118 24.77 -3.87 9.18
CA GLU A 118 25.89 -3.63 8.26
C GLU A 118 27.17 -3.20 9.00
N THR A 119 28.28 -3.84 8.63
CA THR A 119 29.63 -3.41 9.07
C THR A 119 30.11 -2.21 8.26
N PHE A 120 29.68 -2.10 7.00
CA PHE A 120 29.94 -0.99 6.11
C PHE A 120 28.64 -0.64 5.37
N GLY A 121 28.15 0.58 5.54
CA GLY A 121 26.88 1.00 4.95
C GLY A 121 25.86 1.42 6.01
N GLU A 122 24.60 1.48 5.59
CA GLU A 122 23.47 1.81 6.46
C GLU A 122 22.83 0.51 6.94
N SER A 123 22.74 0.32 8.26
CA SER A 123 21.97 -0.79 8.84
C SER A 123 20.47 -0.57 8.63
N SER A 124 19.74 -1.63 8.34
CA SER A 124 18.29 -1.61 8.10
C SER A 124 17.55 -2.47 9.11
N PHE A 125 16.23 -2.31 9.14
CA PHE A 125 15.35 -3.20 9.88
C PHE A 125 14.32 -3.80 8.94
N ASP A 126 14.40 -5.11 8.85
CA ASP A 126 13.83 -5.95 7.81
C ASP A 126 12.45 -6.44 8.25
N VAL A 127 11.40 -5.75 7.81
CA VAL A 127 10.06 -5.90 8.38
C VAL A 127 9.41 -7.17 7.89
N LYS A 128 8.95 -8.01 8.83
CA LYS A 128 8.19 -9.25 8.56
C LYS A 128 6.71 -9.12 8.93
N GLN A 129 6.33 -8.07 9.66
CA GLN A 129 4.94 -7.75 9.98
C GLN A 129 4.79 -6.25 10.27
N LEU A 130 3.77 -5.64 9.67
CA LEU A 130 3.34 -4.27 9.98
C LEU A 130 1.94 -4.29 10.58
N LYS A 131 1.76 -3.56 11.69
CA LYS A 131 0.47 -3.32 12.31
C LYS A 131 0.23 -1.83 12.49
N VAL A 132 -0.96 -1.35 12.11
CA VAL A 132 -1.38 0.01 12.43
C VAL A 132 -1.86 0.06 13.89
N VAL A 133 -1.32 1.00 14.66
CA VAL A 133 -1.63 1.20 16.09
C VAL A 133 -2.61 2.36 16.26
N GLY A 134 -2.44 3.44 15.52
CA GLY A 134 -3.29 4.64 15.62
C GLY A 134 -2.87 5.74 14.66
N LYS A 135 -3.57 6.87 14.70
CA LYS A 135 -3.25 8.09 13.95
C LYS A 135 -3.22 9.28 14.90
#